data_AF-A0A1E5HBM2-F1
#
_entry.id   AF-A0A1E5HBM2-F1
#
_cell.length_a   1.000
_cell.length_b   1.000
_cell.length_c   1.000
_cell.angle_alpha   90.00
_cell.angle_beta   90.00
_cell.angle_gamma   90.00
#
_symmetry.space_group_name_H-M   'P 1'
#
loop_
_entity.id
_entity.type
_entity.pdbx_description
1 polymer ?
#
loop_
_entity_poly.entity_id
_entity_poly.type
_entity_poly.pdbx_seq_one_letter_code
_entity_poly.pdbx_strand_id
1 'polypeptide(L)'
;MNSKKKKERINYAGFTLLEMLVVLLIISVLILLFVPNLSKHKEGVDKKGNEAIVKIVETQIDLYTMEKNQIPTVEQLVKEQYITQDQYDKYQANKK
;
A
#
# COMPACT_ATOMS: atom_id res chain seq x y z
N MET A 1 44.13 -58.65 12.19
CA MET A 1 42.66 -58.79 12.22
C MET A 1 42.05 -57.59 11.51
N ASN A 2 41.60 -57.75 10.26
CA ASN A 2 41.25 -56.63 9.38
C ASN A 2 39.72 -56.46 9.32
N SER A 3 39.17 -55.50 10.05
CA SER A 3 37.72 -55.28 10.14
C SER A 3 37.29 -54.22 9.13
N LYS A 4 36.82 -54.67 7.96
CA LYS A 4 36.22 -53.80 6.92
C LYS A 4 34.87 -53.28 7.41
N LYS A 5 34.81 -52.02 7.86
CA LYS A 5 33.53 -51.34 8.14
C LYS A 5 32.82 -51.02 6.81
N LYS A 6 31.71 -51.72 6.55
CA LYS A 6 30.82 -51.47 5.40
C LYS A 6 30.05 -50.17 5.67
N LYS A 7 30.32 -49.12 4.88
CA LYS A 7 29.63 -47.82 4.98
C LYS A 7 28.27 -47.94 4.29
N GLU A 8 27.19 -47.96 5.06
CA GLU A 8 25.83 -47.95 4.53
C GLU A 8 25.52 -46.57 3.94
N ARG A 9 25.05 -46.54 2.68
CA ARG A 9 24.61 -45.30 2.04
C ARG A 9 23.16 -45.07 2.46
N ILE A 10 22.92 -43.99 3.20
CA ILE A 10 21.58 -43.52 3.51
C ILE A 10 21.01 -42.91 2.23
N ASN A 11 20.00 -43.55 1.64
CA ASN A 11 19.26 -43.01 0.50
C ASN A 11 18.17 -42.09 1.05
N TYR A 12 18.33 -40.79 0.87
CA TYR A 12 17.25 -39.84 1.11
C TYR A 12 16.27 -39.93 -0.06
N ALA A 13 14.98 -40.16 0.22
CA ALA A 13 13.94 -39.99 -0.78
C ALA A 13 13.93 -38.51 -1.21
N GLY A 14 14.28 -38.25 -2.46
CA GLY A 14 14.36 -36.89 -3.02
C GLY A 14 13.00 -36.40 -3.46
N PHE A 15 12.77 -35.09 -3.28
CA PHE A 15 11.60 -34.37 -3.80
C PHE A 15 11.52 -34.55 -5.33
N THR A 16 10.34 -34.92 -5.83
CA THR A 16 10.10 -35.16 -7.24
C THR A 16 9.76 -33.88 -7.99
N LEU A 17 10.01 -33.87 -9.30
CA LEU A 17 9.56 -32.76 -10.17
C LEU A 17 8.03 -32.63 -10.15
N LEU A 18 7.32 -33.76 -10.01
CA LEU A 18 5.86 -33.79 -9.94
C LEU A 18 5.35 -33.05 -8.71
N GLU A 19 5.99 -33.21 -7.56
CA GLU A 19 5.66 -32.45 -6.35
C GLU A 19 5.90 -30.94 -6.54
N MET A 20 7.00 -30.54 -7.20
CA MET A 20 7.23 -29.12 -7.50
C MET A 20 6.16 -28.54 -8.43
N LEU A 21 5.70 -29.30 -9.42
CA LEU A 21 4.64 -28.87 -10.34
C LEU A 21 3.32 -28.63 -9.61
N VAL A 22 2.93 -29.53 -8.71
CA VAL A 22 1.71 -29.37 -7.90
C VAL A 22 1.83 -28.15 -6.97
N VAL A 23 3.02 -27.92 -6.37
CA VAL A 23 3.26 -26.75 -5.52
C VAL A 23 3.14 -25.44 -6.31
N LEU A 24 3.73 -25.36 -7.51
CA LEU A 24 3.64 -24.18 -8.36
C LEU A 24 2.20 -23.89 -8.80
N LEU A 25 1.42 -24.94 -9.08
CA LEU A 25 0.00 -24.83 -9.40
C LEU A 25 -0.79 -24.22 -8.23
N ILE A 26 -0.57 -24.70 -7.00
CA ILE A 26 -1.22 -24.18 -5.80
C ILE A 26 -0.84 -22.71 -5.57
N ILE A 27 0.45 -22.37 -5.64
CA ILE A 27 0.93 -20.99 -5.48
C ILE A 27 0.32 -20.06 -6.53
N SER A 28 0.20 -20.50 -7.78
CA SER A 28 -0.43 -19.72 -8.85
C SER A 28 -1.88 -19.37 -8.53
N VAL A 29 -2.67 -20.32 -8.03
CA VAL A 29 -4.08 -20.08 -7.65
C VAL A 29 -4.15 -19.14 -6.45
N LEU A 30 -3.28 -19.31 -5.45
CA LEU A 30 -3.20 -18.41 -4.30
C LEU A 30 -2.87 -16.97 -4.73
N ILE A 31 -1.89 -16.75 -5.60
CA ILE A 31 -1.54 -15.40 -6.10
C ILE A 31 -2.76 -14.75 -6.78
N LEU A 32 -3.50 -15.49 -7.62
CA LEU A 32 -4.69 -14.97 -8.30
C LEU A 32 -5.80 -14.54 -7.33
N LEU A 33 -5.93 -15.18 -6.16
CA LEU A 33 -6.90 -14.79 -5.13
C LEU A 33 -6.39 -13.63 -4.25
N PHE A 34 -5.09 -13.59 -3.96
CA PHE A 34 -4.48 -12.58 -3.08
C PHE A 34 -4.21 -11.25 -3.78
N VAL A 35 -3.72 -11.23 -5.03
CA VAL A 35 -3.43 -10.01 -5.80
C VAL A 35 -4.63 -9.07 -5.93
N PRO A 36 -5.84 -9.51 -6.33
CA PRO A 36 -6.99 -8.60 -6.42
C PRO A 36 -7.41 -8.06 -5.04
N ASN A 37 -7.21 -8.82 -3.97
CA ASN A 37 -7.49 -8.37 -2.60
C ASN A 37 -6.44 -7.35 -2.11
N LEU A 38 -5.18 -7.51 -2.50
CA LEU A 38 -4.09 -6.59 -2.21
C LEU A 38 -4.21 -5.26 -2.99
N SER A 39 -4.56 -5.33 -4.28
CA SER A 39 -4.77 -4.12 -5.11
C SER A 39 -5.87 -3.22 -4.53
N LYS A 40 -6.98 -3.82 -4.07
CA LYS A 40 -8.08 -3.09 -3.43
C LYS A 40 -7.68 -2.40 -2.12
N HIS A 41 -6.77 -2.98 -1.35
CA HIS A 41 -6.26 -2.33 -0.13
C HIS A 41 -5.41 -1.10 -0.45
N LYS A 42 -4.60 -1.14 -1.52
CA LYS A 42 -3.82 0.02 -1.96
C LYS A 42 -4.74 1.17 -2.39
N GLU A 43 -5.74 0.88 -3.22
CA GLU A 43 -6.73 1.88 -3.66
C GLU A 43 -7.54 2.46 -2.49
N GLY A 44 -7.92 1.64 -1.51
CA GLY A 44 -8.64 2.10 -0.33
C GLY A 44 -7.83 3.01 0.60
N VAL A 45 -6.51 2.80 0.68
CA VAL A 45 -5.59 3.68 1.42
C VAL A 45 -5.43 5.02 0.71
N ASP A 46 -5.27 5.01 -0.62
CA ASP A 46 -5.13 6.23 -1.41
C ASP A 46 -6.39 7.11 -1.31
N LYS A 47 -7.59 6.50 -1.35
CA LYS A 47 -8.86 7.22 -1.18
C LYS A 47 -9.02 7.83 0.22
N LYS A 48 -8.80 7.06 1.28
CA LYS A 48 -8.90 7.57 2.66
C LYS A 48 -7.86 8.66 2.94
N GLY A 49 -6.65 8.53 2.38
CA GLY A 49 -5.62 9.56 2.46
C GLY A 49 -6.08 10.88 1.81
N ASN A 50 -6.65 10.80 0.61
CA ASN A 50 -7.15 11.97 -0.10
C ASN A 50 -8.33 12.65 0.61
N GLU A 51 -9.28 11.88 1.15
CA GLU A 51 -10.39 12.42 1.95
C GLU A 51 -9.90 13.17 3.20
N ALA A 52 -8.86 12.64 3.86
CA ALA A 52 -8.26 13.31 5.01
C ALA A 52 -7.61 14.66 4.62
N ILE A 53 -6.97 14.74 3.44
CA ILE A 53 -6.39 15.98 2.94
C ILE A 53 -7.48 17.03 2.68
N VAL A 54 -8.61 16.64 2.08
CA VAL A 54 -9.76 17.55 1.88
C VAL A 54 -10.22 18.13 3.21
N LYS A 55 -10.41 17.28 4.22
CA LYS A 55 -10.84 17.73 5.55
C LYS A 55 -9.83 18.66 6.24
N ILE A 56 -8.53 18.42 6.07
CA ILE A 56 -7.49 19.30 6.60
C ILE A 56 -7.60 20.68 5.96
N VAL A 57 -7.71 20.75 4.64
CA VAL A 57 -7.84 22.04 3.92
C VAL A 57 -9.10 22.77 4.34
N GLU A 58 -10.24 22.08 4.45
CA GLU A 58 -11.49 22.67 4.97
C GLU A 58 -11.34 23.22 6.40
N THR A 59 -10.67 22.48 7.28
CA THR A 59 -10.38 22.95 8.63
C THR A 59 -9.53 24.23 8.60
N GLN A 60 -8.56 24.34 7.68
CA GLN A 60 -7.77 25.57 7.53
C GLN A 60 -8.59 26.73 6.96
N ILE A 61 -9.55 26.47 6.07
CA ILE A 61 -10.52 27.47 5.60
C ILE A 61 -11.33 28.00 6.79
N ASP A 62 -11.83 27.10 7.64
CA ASP A 62 -12.63 27.47 8.81
C ASP A 62 -11.82 28.29 9.80
N LEU A 63 -10.60 27.85 10.14
CA LEU A 63 -9.69 28.56 11.04
C LEU A 63 -9.36 29.97 10.52
N TYR A 64 -8.99 30.09 9.24
CA TYR A 64 -8.73 31.39 8.64
C TYR A 64 -9.97 32.29 8.68
N THR A 65 -11.16 31.72 8.41
CA THR A 65 -12.42 32.47 8.46
C THR A 65 -12.71 32.97 9.87
N MET A 66 -12.42 32.17 10.89
CA MET A 66 -12.56 32.56 12.30
C MET A 66 -11.56 33.66 12.69
N GLU A 67 -10.32 33.59 12.20
CA GLU A 67 -9.26 34.55 12.53
C GLU A 67 -9.44 35.90 11.81
N LYS A 68 -9.81 35.87 10.52
CA LYS A 68 -9.84 37.06 9.67
C LYS A 68 -11.23 37.53 9.27
N ASN A 69 -12.28 36.85 9.73
CA ASN A 69 -13.67 37.11 9.34
C ASN A 69 -13.88 37.15 7.80
N GLN A 70 -13.05 36.40 7.07
CA GLN A 70 -13.04 36.36 5.62
C GLN A 70 -12.84 34.93 5.17
N ILE A 71 -13.67 34.46 4.24
CA ILE A 71 -13.50 33.14 3.62
C ILE A 71 -12.29 33.21 2.67
N PRO A 72 -11.22 32.43 2.91
CA PRO A 72 -10.04 32.43 2.05
C PRO A 72 -10.31 31.67 0.76
N THR A 73 -9.58 32.01 -0.29
CA THR A 73 -9.40 31.10 -1.43
C THR A 73 -8.30 30.08 -1.10
N VAL A 74 -8.32 28.92 -1.77
CA VAL A 74 -7.32 27.87 -1.52
C VAL A 74 -5.90 28.36 -1.88
N GLU A 75 -5.79 29.25 -2.87
CA GLU A 75 -4.52 29.89 -3.26
C GLU A 75 -4.00 30.85 -2.17
N GLN A 76 -4.90 31.52 -1.44
CA GLN A 76 -4.54 32.35 -0.28
C GLN A 76 -4.00 31.49 0.86
N LEU A 77 -4.59 30.31 1.10
CA LEU A 77 -4.08 29.38 2.11
C LEU A 77 -2.66 28.88 1.80
N VAL A 78 -2.31 28.68 0.52
CA VAL A 78 -0.93 28.34 0.12
C VAL A 78 0.00 29.53 0.31
N LYS A 79 -0.43 30.71 -0.15
CA LYS A 79 0.37 31.95 -0.10
C LYS A 79 0.69 32.37 1.34
N GLU A 80 -0.26 32.14 2.25
CA GLU A 80 -0.13 32.44 3.67
C GLU A 80 0.36 31.25 4.50
N GLN A 81 0.81 30.17 3.85
CA GLN A 81 1.43 28.99 4.45
C GLN A 81 0.54 28.19 5.42
N TYR A 82 -0.79 28.35 5.35
CA TYR A 82 -1.74 27.50 6.07
C TYR A 82 -1.77 26.07 5.51
N ILE A 83 -1.46 25.89 4.22
CA ILE A 83 -1.36 24.59 3.55
C ILE A 83 -0.13 24.53 2.64
N THR A 84 0.33 23.32 2.36
CA THR A 84 1.46 23.05 1.44
C THR A 84 1.01 22.97 -0.02
N GLN A 85 1.95 23.12 -0.97
CA GLN A 85 1.66 22.95 -2.40
C GLN A 85 1.13 21.54 -2.72
N ASP A 86 1.67 20.49 -2.08
CA ASP A 86 1.19 19.11 -2.26
C ASP A 86 -0.27 18.94 -1.81
N GLN A 87 -0.65 19.57 -0.69
CA GLN A 87 -2.05 19.58 -0.22
C GLN A 87 -2.98 20.35 -1.17
N TYR A 88 -2.51 21.47 -1.74
CA TYR A 88 -3.25 22.23 -2.75
C TYR A 88 -3.49 21.39 -4.00
N ASP A 89 -2.45 20.77 -4.55
CA ASP A 89 -2.54 19.96 -5.77
C ASP A 89 -3.51 18.77 -5.56
N LYS A 90 -3.41 18.10 -4.41
CA LYS A 90 -4.32 17.02 -4.02
C LYS A 90 -5.76 17.49 -3.82
N TYR A 91 -5.97 18.63 -3.17
CA TYR A 91 -7.31 19.20 -2.99
C TYR A 91 -7.97 19.53 -4.34
N GLN A 92 -7.23 20.17 -5.25
CA GLN A 92 -7.74 20.52 -6.58
C GLN A 92 -8.00 19.28 -7.45
N ALA A 93 -7.20 18.23 -7.33
CA ALA A 93 -7.39 16.98 -8.06
C ALA A 93 -8.66 16.22 -7.61
N ASN A 94 -9.07 16.34 -6.34
CA ASN A 94 -10.25 15.67 -5.79
C ASN A 94 -11.54 16.51 -5.93
N LYS A 95 -11.45 17.80 -6.26
CA LYS A 95 -12.61 18.69 -6.47
C LYS A 95 -13.14 18.71 -7.92
N LYS A 96 -12.44 18.05 -8.86
CA LYS A 96 -12.90 17.82 -10.24
C LYS A 96 -13.88 16.66 -10.30
#